data_AF-A0A9D6EU79-F1
#
_entry.id   AF-A0A9D6EU79-F1
#
_cell.length_a   1.000
_cell.length_b   1.000
_cell.length_c   1.000
_cell.angle_alpha   90.00
_cell.angle_beta   90.00
_cell.angle_gamma   90.00
#
_symmetry.space_group_name_H-M   'P 1'
#
loop_
_entity.id
_entity.type
_entity.pdbx_description
1 polymer ?
#
loop_
_entity_poly.entity_id
_entity_poly.type
_entity_poly.pdbx_seq_one_letter_code
_entity_poly.pdbx_strand_id
1 'polypeptide(L)'
;MRKVLLFVFLLSFFLSPPPIFSAVTPTTSAISPQPSCDLCGWCNQAVNPKPSNWDACQACIAQPRGYYTVFGCFSTDPTGAPFVQAILTLVVGVAGGIAFLAFLAGAATVLTSTGNPEKLSSGKETIISSLIGLLLILFSIFLLRVVGVDVLQIPGFG
;
A
#
# COMPACT_ATOMS: atom_id res chain seq x y z
N MET A 1 22.01 12.01 0.11
CA MET A 1 21.20 10.78 -0.14
C MET A 1 21.28 9.76 1.01
N ARG A 2 22.46 9.33 1.47
CA ARG A 2 22.63 8.36 2.59
C ARG A 2 21.90 8.72 3.90
N LYS A 3 21.80 10.02 4.24
CA LYS A 3 21.12 10.50 5.47
C LYS A 3 19.58 10.45 5.38
N VAL A 4 19.01 10.66 4.19
CA VAL A 4 17.55 10.64 3.99
C VAL A 4 17.03 9.21 4.00
N LEU A 5 17.76 8.28 3.37
CA LEU A 5 17.44 6.85 3.40
C LEU A 5 17.52 6.29 4.84
N LEU A 6 18.54 6.68 5.61
CA LEU A 6 18.68 6.30 7.02
C LEU A 6 17.58 6.88 7.91
N PHE A 7 17.15 8.12 7.66
CA PHE A 7 16.11 8.77 8.45
C PHE A 7 14.74 8.14 8.18
N VAL A 8 14.41 7.80 6.92
CA VAL A 8 13.18 7.07 6.57
C VAL A 8 13.18 5.67 7.20
N PHE A 9 14.31 4.95 7.14
CA PHE A 9 14.44 3.60 7.72
C PHE A 9 14.33 3.61 9.25
N LEU A 10 14.94 4.60 9.92
CA LEU A 10 14.83 4.78 11.38
C LEU A 10 13.43 5.21 11.80
N LEU A 11 12.75 6.08 11.03
CA LEU A 11 11.39 6.51 11.34
C LEU A 11 10.38 5.37 11.14
N SER A 12 10.55 4.51 10.13
CA SER A 12 9.73 3.31 9.95
C SER A 12 9.96 2.25 11.03
N PHE A 13 11.17 2.18 11.60
CA PHE A 13 11.48 1.25 12.69
C PHE A 13 10.99 1.75 14.06
N PHE A 14 10.96 3.06 14.28
CA PHE A 14 10.45 3.67 15.52
C PHE A 14 8.94 3.87 15.55
N LEU A 15 8.28 3.94 14.38
CA LEU A 15 6.82 4.11 14.29
C LEU A 15 6.05 2.77 14.15
N SER A 16 6.73 1.64 13.96
CA SER A 16 6.11 0.33 14.13
C SER A 16 6.16 -0.05 15.62
N PRO A 17 5.02 -0.18 16.33
CA PRO A 17 5.04 -0.88 17.60
C PRO A 17 5.64 -2.27 17.38
N PRO A 18 6.43 -2.82 18.33
CA PRO A 18 6.94 -4.18 18.20
C PRO A 18 5.78 -5.12 17.88
N PRO A 19 5.95 -6.13 17.01
CA PRO A 19 4.89 -7.10 16.75
C PRO A 19 4.60 -7.83 18.06
N ILE A 20 3.56 -7.37 18.75
CA ILE A 20 2.99 -8.09 19.87
C ILE A 20 2.33 -9.30 19.22
N PHE A 21 3.04 -10.42 19.17
CA PHE A 21 2.43 -11.73 18.95
C PHE A 21 1.53 -12.00 20.16
N SER A 22 0.33 -11.43 20.16
CA SER A 22 -0.72 -11.85 21.07
C SER A 22 -1.14 -13.25 20.63
N ALA A 23 -0.83 -14.25 21.45
CA ALA A 23 -1.44 -15.56 21.34
C ALA A 23 -2.96 -15.38 21.43
N VAL A 24 -3.67 -15.88 20.43
CA VAL A 24 -5.14 -15.86 20.41
C VAL A 24 -5.62 -16.81 21.49
N THR A 25 -6.06 -16.29 22.63
CA THR A 25 -6.80 -17.07 23.61
C THR A 25 -8.20 -17.31 23.04
N PRO A 26 -8.62 -18.57 22.80
CA PRO A 26 -9.98 -18.84 22.38
C PRO A 26 -10.93 -18.46 23.53
N THR A 27 -11.76 -17.45 23.30
CA THR A 27 -12.88 -17.15 24.19
C THR A 27 -13.94 -18.22 23.98
N THR A 28 -13.95 -19.24 24.82
CA THR A 28 -15.09 -20.15 24.96
C THR A 28 -16.22 -19.40 25.65
N SER A 29 -16.95 -18.59 24.87
CA SER A 29 -18.23 -18.02 25.32
C SER A 29 -19.34 -19.00 24.95
N ALA A 30 -19.72 -19.83 25.92
CA ALA A 30 -21.00 -20.51 25.90
C ALA A 30 -22.12 -19.46 26.10
N ILE A 31 -23.20 -19.60 25.33
CA ILE A 31 -24.47 -18.83 25.32
C ILE A 31 -24.55 -17.67 24.30
N SER A 32 -24.56 -18.03 23.01
CA SER A 32 -25.29 -17.41 21.89
C SER A 32 -25.14 -18.33 20.66
N PRO A 33 -26.19 -18.66 19.89
CA PRO A 33 -26.06 -19.53 18.70
C PRO A 33 -25.41 -18.85 17.47
N GLN A 34 -24.90 -17.62 17.59
CA GLN A 34 -24.18 -16.93 16.52
C GLN A 34 -22.86 -16.37 17.04
N PRO A 35 -21.76 -16.50 16.27
CA PRO A 35 -20.49 -15.87 16.60
C PRO A 35 -20.69 -14.35 16.69
N SER A 36 -20.11 -13.73 17.70
CA SER A 36 -20.32 -12.32 18.02
C SER A 36 -19.82 -11.35 16.95
N CYS A 37 -19.04 -11.80 15.96
CA CYS A 37 -18.59 -11.03 14.80
C CYS A 37 -18.29 -11.94 13.59
N ASP A 38 -18.46 -11.41 12.39
CA ASP A 38 -17.93 -11.98 11.14
C ASP A 38 -16.40 -11.76 11.01
N LEU A 39 -15.72 -12.50 10.11
CA LEU A 39 -14.29 -12.33 9.81
C LEU A 39 -13.94 -10.90 9.36
N CYS A 40 -14.92 -10.20 8.79
CA CYS A 40 -14.81 -8.80 8.38
C CYS A 40 -15.16 -7.79 9.50
N GLY A 41 -15.32 -8.25 10.73
CA GLY A 41 -15.53 -7.39 11.90
C GLY A 41 -16.94 -6.82 12.05
N TRP A 42 -17.92 -7.31 11.28
CA TRP A 42 -19.31 -6.93 11.47
C TRP A 42 -19.93 -7.73 12.61
N CYS A 43 -20.15 -7.07 13.74
CA CYS A 43 -20.66 -7.66 14.98
C CYS A 43 -22.11 -7.22 15.21
N ASN A 44 -22.97 -8.12 15.69
CA ASN A 44 -24.37 -7.83 16.02
C ASN A 44 -25.13 -7.05 14.91
N GLN A 45 -25.32 -7.71 13.77
CA GLN A 45 -25.85 -7.15 12.52
C GLN A 45 -27.26 -6.55 12.65
N ALA A 46 -28.00 -6.88 13.72
CA ALA A 46 -29.34 -6.37 13.98
C ALA A 46 -29.36 -4.95 14.57
N VAL A 47 -28.27 -4.50 15.19
CA VAL A 47 -28.17 -3.18 15.83
C VAL A 47 -27.01 -2.34 15.32
N ASN A 48 -25.90 -2.96 14.92
CA ASN A 48 -24.75 -2.20 14.44
C ASN A 48 -24.83 -1.96 12.93
N PRO A 49 -24.61 -0.72 12.48
CA PRO A 49 -24.51 -0.43 11.06
C PRO A 49 -23.32 -1.20 10.47
N LYS A 50 -23.47 -1.56 9.20
CA LYS A 50 -22.42 -2.20 8.41
C LYS A 50 -21.18 -1.30 8.34
N PRO A 51 -19.97 -1.81 8.67
CA PRO A 51 -18.75 -1.04 8.57
C PRO A 51 -18.40 -0.75 7.10
N SER A 52 -17.78 0.40 6.82
CA SER A 52 -17.53 0.88 5.44
C SER A 52 -16.60 -0.03 4.64
N ASN A 53 -15.71 -0.76 5.30
CA ASN A 53 -14.77 -1.70 4.68
C ASN A 53 -15.30 -3.15 4.60
N TRP A 54 -16.54 -3.41 5.04
CA TRP A 54 -17.10 -4.75 5.03
C TRP A 54 -17.20 -5.30 3.61
N ASP A 55 -17.64 -4.49 2.63
CA ASP A 55 -17.81 -4.93 1.24
C ASP A 55 -16.48 -5.40 0.62
N ALA A 56 -15.43 -4.61 0.84
CA ALA A 56 -14.09 -4.92 0.34
C ALA A 56 -13.51 -6.18 1.02
N CYS A 57 -13.76 -6.34 2.32
CA CYS A 57 -13.34 -7.53 3.05
C CYS A 57 -14.10 -8.78 2.62
N GLN A 58 -15.43 -8.70 2.50
CA GLN A 58 -16.28 -9.81 2.10
C GLN A 58 -15.93 -10.30 0.70
N ALA A 59 -15.68 -9.36 -0.24
CA ALA A 59 -15.22 -9.69 -1.58
C ALA A 59 -13.85 -10.39 -1.58
N CYS A 60 -12.97 -10.04 -0.64
CA CYS A 60 -11.64 -10.65 -0.50
C CYS A 60 -11.70 -12.06 0.06
N ILE A 61 -12.40 -12.27 1.18
CA ILE A 61 -12.45 -13.58 1.86
C ILE A 61 -13.32 -14.60 1.11
N ALA A 62 -14.17 -14.13 0.18
CA ALA A 62 -14.89 -15.00 -0.73
C ALA A 62 -13.97 -15.71 -1.75
N GLN A 63 -12.75 -15.20 -1.95
CA GLN A 63 -11.75 -15.84 -2.81
C GLN A 63 -11.06 -17.01 -2.08
N PRO A 64 -10.72 -18.10 -2.78
CA PRO A 64 -9.91 -19.16 -2.20
C PRO A 64 -8.57 -18.58 -1.71
N ARG A 65 -8.26 -18.78 -0.42
CA ARG A 65 -7.04 -18.26 0.22
C ARG A 65 -6.83 -16.75 0.13
N GLY A 66 -7.93 -15.99 0.14
CA GLY A 66 -7.94 -14.54 0.28
C GLY A 66 -7.77 -14.10 1.73
N TYR A 67 -6.81 -13.22 1.98
CA TYR A 67 -6.55 -12.59 3.27
C TYR A 67 -6.75 -11.08 3.15
N TYR A 68 -7.66 -10.53 3.95
CA TYR A 68 -7.89 -9.09 3.99
C TYR A 68 -6.90 -8.41 4.96
N THR A 69 -6.08 -7.49 4.44
CA THR A 69 -5.05 -6.78 5.22
C THR A 69 -5.21 -5.27 5.11
N VAL A 70 -4.42 -4.51 5.88
CA VAL A 70 -4.37 -3.04 5.80
C VAL A 70 -4.00 -2.55 4.40
N PHE A 71 -3.24 -3.32 3.63
CA PHE A 71 -2.84 -2.98 2.27
C PHE A 71 -3.80 -3.47 1.20
N GLY A 72 -4.93 -4.06 1.60
CA GLY A 72 -5.93 -4.63 0.70
C GLY A 72 -5.96 -6.16 0.73
N CYS A 73 -6.60 -6.73 -0.28
CA CYS A 73 -6.78 -8.18 -0.41
C CYS A 73 -5.53 -8.86 -0.97
N PHE A 74 -5.07 -9.92 -0.32
CA PHE A 74 -4.04 -10.81 -0.83
C PHE A 74 -4.63 -12.19 -1.06
N SER A 75 -4.73 -12.62 -2.32
CA SER A 75 -4.97 -14.04 -2.63
C SER A 75 -3.65 -14.75 -2.92
N THR A 76 -3.47 -15.91 -2.30
CA THR A 76 -2.28 -16.78 -2.46
C THR A 76 -2.56 -17.96 -3.40
N ASP A 77 -3.48 -17.77 -4.34
CA ASP A 77 -3.84 -18.81 -5.30
C ASP A 77 -2.66 -19.29 -6.15
N PRO A 78 -2.59 -20.59 -6.47
CA PRO A 78 -1.49 -21.20 -7.24
C PRO A 78 -1.40 -20.71 -8.69
N THR A 79 -2.42 -20.00 -9.18
CA THR A 79 -2.42 -19.35 -10.50
C THR A 79 -1.56 -18.09 -10.53
N GLY A 80 -1.10 -17.57 -9.37
CA GLY A 80 -0.12 -16.49 -9.24
C GLY A 80 -0.59 -15.09 -9.68
N ALA A 81 -1.57 -14.99 -10.57
CA ALA A 81 -2.10 -13.73 -11.09
C ALA A 81 -2.61 -12.76 -10.00
N PRO A 82 -3.49 -13.16 -9.05
CA PRO A 82 -4.02 -12.23 -8.05
C PRO A 82 -2.96 -11.79 -7.03
N PHE A 83 -1.95 -12.62 -6.79
CA PHE A 83 -0.81 -12.30 -5.94
C PHE A 83 0.07 -11.21 -6.56
N VAL A 84 0.38 -11.33 -7.85
CA VAL A 84 1.16 -10.33 -8.59
C VAL A 84 0.43 -8.99 -8.59
N GLN A 85 -0.89 -8.97 -8.82
CA GLN A 85 -1.69 -7.73 -8.80
C GLN A 85 -1.66 -7.02 -7.43
N ALA A 86 -1.80 -7.78 -6.33
CA ALA A 86 -1.74 -7.23 -4.98
C ALA A 86 -0.36 -6.60 -4.68
N ILE A 87 0.72 -7.31 -5.04
CA ILE A 87 2.09 -6.80 -4.89
C ILE A 87 2.34 -5.58 -5.76
N LEU A 88 1.91 -5.59 -7.02
CA LEU A 88 2.11 -4.46 -7.94
C LEU A 88 1.43 -3.20 -7.41
N THR A 89 0.18 -3.33 -6.94
CA THR A 89 -0.57 -2.23 -6.35
C THR A 89 0.12 -1.67 -5.11
N LEU A 90 0.62 -2.55 -4.24
CA LEU A 90 1.35 -2.17 -3.03
C LEU A 90 2.67 -1.46 -3.36
N VAL A 91 3.49 -2.04 -4.24
CA VAL A 91 4.80 -1.49 -4.61
C VAL A 91 4.64 -0.15 -5.31
N VAL A 92 3.70 -0.02 -6.24
CA VAL A 92 3.42 1.24 -6.94
C VAL A 92 2.93 2.31 -5.96
N GLY A 93 2.04 1.95 -5.02
CA GLY A 93 1.56 2.85 -3.99
C GLY A 93 2.69 3.39 -3.10
N VAL A 94 3.54 2.49 -2.60
CA VAL A 94 4.68 2.87 -1.74
C VAL A 94 5.74 3.67 -2.51
N ALA A 95 6.10 3.22 -3.72
CA ALA A 95 7.11 3.89 -4.53
C ALA A 95 6.64 5.29 -4.99
N GLY A 96 5.37 5.42 -5.39
CA GLY A 96 4.76 6.71 -5.72
C GLY A 96 4.70 7.64 -4.51
N GLY A 97 4.35 7.12 -3.33
CA GLY A 97 4.35 7.89 -2.08
C GLY A 97 5.73 8.43 -1.72
N ILE A 98 6.78 7.60 -1.80
CA ILE A 98 8.16 8.03 -1.51
C ILE A 98 8.64 9.06 -2.53
N ALA A 99 8.37 8.86 -3.82
CA ALA A 99 8.73 9.80 -4.87
C ALA A 99 8.03 11.16 -4.68
N PHE A 100 6.76 11.15 -4.28
CA PHE A 100 6.00 12.36 -3.98
C PHE A 100 6.57 13.14 -2.79
N LEU A 101 6.96 12.44 -1.71
CA LEU A 101 7.62 13.09 -0.56
C LEU A 101 8.98 13.69 -0.93
N ALA A 102 9.77 13.01 -1.76
CA ALA A 102 11.04 13.54 -2.26
C ALA A 102 10.83 14.80 -3.13
N PHE A 103 9.80 14.81 -3.96
CA PHE A 103 9.39 15.98 -4.73
C PHE A 103 9.04 17.17 -3.82
N LEU A 104 8.23 16.96 -2.77
CA LEU A 104 7.89 18.01 -1.80
C LEU A 104 9.12 18.56 -1.07
N ALA A 105 10.07 17.69 -0.69
CA ALA A 105 11.33 18.12 -0.06
C ALA A 105 12.20 18.98 -1.01
N GLY A 106 12.28 18.61 -2.29
CA GLY A 106 12.94 19.41 -3.32
C GLY A 106 12.25 20.76 -3.54
N ALA A 107 10.92 20.77 -3.60
CA ALA A 107 10.15 22.01 -3.74
C ALA A 107 10.35 22.95 -2.55
N ALA A 108 10.29 22.43 -1.32
CA ALA A 108 10.51 23.22 -0.11
C ALA A 108 11.92 23.83 -0.07
N THR A 109 12.95 23.11 -0.50
CA THR A 109 14.32 23.63 -0.53
C THR A 109 14.49 24.74 -1.57
N VAL A 110 13.89 24.63 -2.76
CA VAL A 110 13.92 25.71 -3.77
C VAL A 110 13.20 26.97 -3.25
N LEU A 111 12.02 26.82 -2.66
CA LEU A 111 11.23 27.95 -2.14
C LEU A 111 11.90 28.67 -0.96
N THR A 112 12.65 27.93 -0.13
CA THR A 112 13.33 28.48 1.06
C THR A 112 14.79 28.88 0.81
N SER A 113 15.22 28.95 -0.45
CA SER A 113 16.63 29.18 -0.79
C SER A 113 17.12 30.62 -0.63
N THR A 114 16.25 31.61 -0.38
CA THR A 114 16.58 33.00 -0.01
C THR A 114 17.74 33.63 -0.81
N GLY A 115 17.83 33.32 -2.11
CA GLY A 115 18.88 33.86 -3.01
C GLY A 115 20.23 33.11 -3.03
N ASN A 116 20.39 32.00 -2.31
CA ASN A 116 21.60 31.18 -2.38
C ASN A 116 21.57 30.23 -3.60
N PRO A 117 22.50 30.37 -4.57
CA PRO A 117 22.51 29.56 -5.79
C PRO A 117 22.77 28.07 -5.56
N GLU A 118 23.49 27.71 -4.48
CA GLU A 118 23.81 26.32 -4.14
C GLU A 118 22.56 25.53 -3.72
N LYS A 119 21.69 26.15 -2.90
CA LYS A 119 20.45 25.51 -2.47
C LYS A 119 19.41 25.45 -3.58
N LEU A 120 19.43 26.45 -4.48
CA LEU A 120 18.58 26.45 -5.65
C LEU A 120 18.94 25.34 -6.64
N SER A 121 20.23 25.11 -6.90
CA SER A 121 20.66 24.02 -7.80
C SER A 121 20.36 22.64 -7.21
N SER A 122 20.68 22.45 -5.92
CA SER A 122 20.44 21.18 -5.23
C SER A 122 18.94 20.84 -5.12
N GLY A 123 18.09 21.83 -4.86
CA GLY A 123 16.64 21.65 -4.83
C GLY A 123 16.09 21.27 -6.21
N LYS A 124 16.57 21.91 -7.28
CA LYS A 124 16.20 21.58 -8.67
C LYS A 124 16.60 20.15 -9.04
N GLU A 125 17.81 19.72 -8.69
CA GLU A 125 18.27 18.35 -8.95
C GLU A 125 17.42 17.30 -8.21
N THR A 126 17.01 17.60 -6.98
CA THR A 126 16.11 16.75 -6.19
C THR A 126 14.72 16.64 -6.84
N ILE A 127 14.18 17.74 -7.37
CA ILE A 127 12.91 17.74 -8.10
C ILE A 127 13.02 16.90 -9.38
N ILE A 128 14.07 17.12 -10.19
CA ILE A 128 14.27 16.43 -11.46
C ILE A 128 14.43 14.92 -11.25
N SER A 129 15.24 14.51 -10.28
CA SER A 129 15.45 13.08 -9.97
C SER A 129 14.16 12.40 -9.48
N SER A 130 13.36 13.08 -8.66
CA SER A 130 12.06 12.56 -8.21
C SER A 130 11.06 12.42 -9.36
N LEU A 131 11.04 13.40 -10.28
CA LEU A 131 10.16 13.39 -11.44
C LEU A 131 10.52 12.27 -12.44
N ILE A 132 11.82 12.06 -12.69
CA ILE A 132 12.30 10.95 -13.52
C ILE A 132 11.90 9.62 -12.91
N GLY A 133 12.07 9.43 -11.59
CA GLY A 133 11.67 8.20 -10.91
C GLY A 133 10.16 7.93 -11.01
N LEU A 134 9.34 8.97 -10.80
CA LEU A 134 7.89 8.85 -10.93
C LEU A 134 7.46 8.55 -12.38
N LEU A 135 8.09 9.21 -13.36
CA LEU A 135 7.84 8.98 -14.78
C LEU A 135 8.19 7.53 -15.18
N LEU A 136 9.29 7.00 -14.65
CA LEU A 136 9.72 5.62 -14.89
C LEU A 136 8.69 4.61 -14.38
N ILE A 137 8.13 4.83 -13.18
CA ILE A 137 7.07 3.98 -12.62
C ILE A 137 5.83 4.03 -13.51
N LEU A 138 5.41 5.22 -13.94
CA LEU A 138 4.22 5.38 -14.78
C LEU A 138 4.40 4.69 -16.14
N PHE A 139 5.56 4.87 -16.78
CA PHE A 139 5.88 4.16 -18.03
C PHE A 139 5.95 2.65 -17.84
N SER A 140 6.51 2.17 -16.72
CA SER A 140 6.57 0.74 -16.41
C SER A 140 5.18 0.11 -16.37
N ILE A 141 4.23 0.73 -15.67
CA ILE A 141 2.85 0.25 -15.58
C ILE A 141 2.15 0.34 -16.94
N PHE A 142 2.38 1.43 -17.67
CA PHE A 142 1.83 1.59 -19.02
C PHE A 142 2.26 0.47 -19.96
N LEU A 143 3.56 0.16 -20.00
CA LEU A 143 4.07 -0.96 -20.80
C LEU A 143 3.51 -2.31 -20.32
N LEU A 144 3.38 -2.50 -19.01
CA LEU A 144 2.83 -3.74 -18.44
C LEU A 144 1.35 -3.91 -18.80
N ARG A 145 0.59 -2.82 -18.90
CA ARG A 145 -0.81 -2.85 -19.36
C ARG A 145 -0.91 -3.13 -20.86
N VAL A 146 -0.12 -2.44 -21.68
CA VAL A 146 -0.13 -2.63 -23.14
C VAL A 146 0.28 -4.05 -23.49
N VAL A 147 1.39 -4.54 -22.93
CA VAL A 147 1.88 -5.89 -23.26
C VAL A 147 1.06 -6.96 -22.54
N GLY A 148 0.77 -6.79 -21.25
CA GLY A 148 0.10 -7.80 -20.43
C GLY A 148 -1.40 -7.96 -20.71
N VAL A 149 -2.11 -6.86 -20.98
CA VAL A 149 -3.56 -6.87 -21.21
C VAL A 149 -3.87 -6.83 -22.71
N ASP A 150 -3.30 -5.86 -23.43
CA ASP A 150 -3.73 -5.61 -24.81
C ASP A 150 -3.13 -6.62 -25.81
N VAL A 151 -1.93 -7.14 -25.55
CA VAL A 151 -1.26 -8.12 -26.44
C VAL A 151 -1.46 -9.56 -25.97
N LEU A 152 -1.19 -9.86 -24.68
CA LEU A 152 -1.26 -11.23 -24.16
C LEU A 152 -2.62 -11.61 -23.56
N GLN A 153 -3.55 -10.66 -23.41
CA GLN A 153 -4.88 -10.89 -22.84
C GLN A 153 -4.86 -11.67 -21.52
N ILE A 154 -3.91 -11.37 -20.61
CA ILE A 154 -3.86 -12.07 -19.33
C ILE A 154 -5.04 -11.61 -18.45
N PRO A 155 -6.00 -12.50 -18.11
CA PRO A 155 -7.13 -12.14 -17.27
C PRO A 155 -6.62 -11.77 -15.86
N GLY A 156 -7.06 -10.62 -15.35
CA GLY A 156 -6.72 -10.14 -13.99
C GLY A 156 -5.88 -8.86 -13.90
N PHE A 157 -5.38 -8.31 -15.02
CA PHE A 157 -4.63 -7.03 -15.04
C PHE A 157 -5.48 -5.80 -15.45
N GLY A 158 -6.80 -5.87 -15.32
CA GLY A 158 -7.74 -4.81 -15.70
C GLY A 158 -8.80 -4.55 -14.66
#